data_AF-A0A424ML36-F1
#
_entry.id   AF-A0A424ML36-F1
#
_cell.length_a   1.000
_cell.length_b   1.000
_cell.length_c   1.000
_cell.angle_alpha   90.00
_cell.angle_beta   90.00
_cell.angle_gamma   90.00
#
_symmetry.space_group_name_H-M   'P 1'
#
loop_
_entity.id
_entity.type
_entity.pdbx_description
1 polymer ?
#
loop_
_entity_poly.entity_id
_entity_poly.type
_entity_poly.pdbx_seq_one_letter_code
_entity_poly.pdbx_strand_id
1 'polypeptide(L)'
;MFKEILEIDFSQLKKIINNPSQFLQQEFSLDLSNNEIYFLTFVILLFIVGVSFEALKPKNEVLDSDLPDNDYKSNEIASNKIIQKIDLANAYISMGKKTRAKTIIDRVQKKRMSKNEKKEINKLKKLLNE
;
A
#
# COMPACT_ATOMS: atom_id res chain seq x y z
N MET A 1 5.82 14.98 35.79
CA MET A 1 4.37 15.25 35.84
C MET A 1 3.54 14.22 35.06
N PHE A 2 4.03 12.97 34.90
CA PHE A 2 3.32 11.87 34.21
C PHE A 2 3.03 10.67 35.14
N LYS A 3 3.36 10.78 36.44
CA LYS A 3 3.25 9.67 37.40
C LYS A 3 1.86 9.50 38.02
N GLU A 4 0.95 10.46 37.85
CA GLU A 4 -0.40 10.43 38.43
C GLU A 4 -1.49 9.91 37.47
N ILE A 5 -1.18 9.63 36.20
CA ILE A 5 -2.20 9.29 35.18
C ILE A 5 -2.51 7.77 35.14
N LEU A 6 -1.83 6.92 35.92
CA LEU A 6 -1.91 5.47 35.72
C LEU A 6 -2.04 4.62 36.98
N GLU A 7 -2.70 5.12 38.04
CA GLU A 7 -3.42 4.23 38.95
C GLU A 7 -4.81 3.97 38.38
N ILE A 8 -4.86 3.22 37.28
CA ILE A 8 -6.10 2.62 36.82
C ILE A 8 -6.45 1.56 37.88
N ASP A 9 -7.56 1.74 38.58
CA ASP A 9 -8.06 0.77 39.56
C ASP A 9 -8.49 -0.51 38.83
N PHE A 10 -7.54 -1.44 38.66
CA PHE A 10 -7.73 -2.73 37.99
C PHE A 10 -8.90 -3.52 38.59
N SER A 11 -9.28 -3.25 39.85
CA SER A 11 -10.43 -3.85 40.50
C SER A 11 -11.75 -3.45 39.84
N GLN A 12 -11.89 -2.18 39.45
CA GLN A 12 -13.09 -1.67 38.77
C GLN A 12 -13.18 -2.23 37.35
N LEU A 13 -12.07 -2.22 36.61
CA LEU A 13 -12.01 -2.83 35.29
C LEU A 13 -12.36 -4.33 35.33
N LYS A 14 -11.86 -5.07 36.31
CA LYS A 14 -12.16 -6.50 36.46
C LYS A 14 -13.65 -6.74 36.70
N LYS A 15 -14.31 -5.87 37.48
CA LYS A 15 -15.77 -5.96 37.71
C LYS A 15 -16.55 -5.73 36.41
N ILE A 16 -16.16 -4.72 35.63
CA ILE A 16 -16.77 -4.41 34.33
C ILE A 16 -16.57 -5.57 33.35
N ILE A 17 -15.36 -6.14 33.28
CA ILE A 17 -15.06 -7.27 32.38
C ILE A 17 -15.87 -8.50 32.76
N ASN A 18 -16.08 -8.77 34.05
CA ASN A 18 -16.83 -9.94 34.51
C ASN A 18 -18.36 -9.79 34.36
N ASN A 19 -18.90 -8.57 34.48
CA ASN A 19 -20.33 -8.28 34.36
C ASN A 19 -20.57 -6.99 33.55
N PRO A 20 -20.33 -7.02 32.23
CA PRO A 20 -20.45 -5.83 31.40
C PRO A 20 -21.90 -5.35 31.25
N SER A 21 -22.89 -6.25 31.33
CA SER A 21 -24.32 -5.89 31.26
C SER A 21 -24.72 -4.89 32.34
N GLN A 22 -24.32 -5.15 33.59
CA GLN A 22 -24.64 -4.26 34.72
C GLN A 22 -24.07 -2.87 34.52
N PHE A 23 -22.84 -2.77 34.00
CA PHE A 23 -22.21 -1.50 33.71
C PHE A 23 -22.94 -0.74 32.58
N LEU A 24 -23.25 -1.42 31.48
CA LEU A 24 -23.94 -0.80 30.34
C LEU A 24 -25.38 -0.37 30.68
N GLN A 25 -26.05 -1.13 31.55
CA GLN A 25 -27.38 -0.78 32.02
C GLN A 25 -27.35 0.46 32.93
N GLN A 26 -26.39 0.53 33.85
CA GLN A 26 -26.29 1.64 34.82
C GLN A 26 -25.88 2.96 34.16
N GLU A 27 -24.89 2.93 33.27
CA GLU A 27 -24.31 4.15 32.68
C GLU A 27 -25.02 4.58 31.40
N PHE A 28 -25.55 3.63 30.62
CA PHE A 28 -26.08 3.90 29.28
C PHE A 28 -27.53 3.45 29.08
N SER A 29 -28.18 2.90 30.11
CA SER A 29 -29.55 2.34 30.03
C SER A 29 -29.72 1.30 28.91
N LEU A 30 -28.65 0.59 28.58
CA LEU A 30 -28.66 -0.46 27.57
C LEU A 30 -28.96 -1.80 28.24
N ASP A 31 -30.03 -2.45 27.81
CA ASP A 31 -30.42 -3.77 28.29
C ASP A 31 -29.92 -4.85 27.32
N LEU A 32 -28.72 -5.35 27.60
CA LEU A 32 -28.03 -6.37 26.82
C LEU A 32 -27.49 -7.43 27.79
N SER A 33 -27.58 -8.70 27.40
CA SER A 33 -26.99 -9.78 28.17
C SER A 33 -25.45 -9.77 28.04
N ASN A 34 -24.76 -10.30 29.06
CA ASN A 34 -23.29 -10.45 29.01
C ASN A 34 -22.83 -11.18 27.74
N ASN A 35 -23.56 -12.22 27.32
CA ASN A 35 -23.23 -13.02 26.14
C ASN A 35 -23.32 -12.21 24.85
N GLU A 36 -24.36 -11.39 24.68
CA GLU A 36 -24.51 -10.50 23.51
C GLU A 36 -23.38 -9.48 23.46
N ILE A 37 -23.00 -8.93 24.62
CA ILE A 37 -21.90 -7.96 24.72
C ILE A 37 -20.57 -8.61 24.33
N TYR A 38 -20.25 -9.80 24.84
CA TYR A 38 -19.03 -10.50 24.46
C TYR A 38 -19.02 -10.87 22.97
N PHE A 39 -20.16 -11.32 22.43
CA PHE A 39 -20.29 -11.64 21.02
C PHE A 39 -20.05 -10.40 20.14
N LEU A 40 -20.69 -9.28 20.47
CA LEU A 40 -20.50 -8.01 19.74
C LEU A 40 -19.05 -7.54 19.82
N THR A 41 -18.44 -7.60 21.00
CA THR A 41 -17.03 -7.24 21.21
C THR A 41 -16.11 -8.11 20.35
N PHE A 42 -16.39 -9.42 20.27
CA PHE A 42 -15.64 -10.35 19.43
C PHE A 42 -15.79 -10.03 17.93
N VAL A 43 -16.99 -9.73 17.46
CA VAL A 43 -17.23 -9.35 16.05
C VAL A 43 -16.48 -8.05 15.70
N ILE A 44 -16.52 -7.05 16.57
CA ILE A 44 -15.78 -5.78 16.39
C ILE A 44 -14.27 -6.05 16.34
N LEU A 45 -13.76 -6.93 17.21
CA LEU A 45 -12.35 -7.32 17.22
C LEU A 45 -11.94 -7.96 15.89
N LEU A 46 -12.73 -8.91 15.37
CA LEU A 46 -12.48 -9.54 14.08
C LEU A 46 -12.50 -8.53 12.93
N PHE A 47 -13.40 -7.56 12.97
CA PHE A 47 -13.46 -6.49 11.97
C PHE A 47 -12.19 -5.63 12.01
N ILE A 48 -11.75 -5.19 13.19
CA ILE A 48 -10.53 -4.39 13.35
C ILE A 48 -9.30 -5.17 12.85
N VAL A 49 -9.19 -6.45 13.22
CA VAL A 49 -8.10 -7.31 12.74
C VAL A 49 -8.16 -7.44 11.22
N GLY A 50 -9.32 -7.70 10.64
CA GLY A 50 -9.50 -7.78 9.18
C GLY A 50 -9.12 -6.50 8.44
N VAL A 51 -9.56 -5.34 8.93
CA VAL A 51 -9.19 -4.02 8.37
C VAL A 51 -7.70 -3.77 8.53
N SER A 52 -7.13 -4.14 9.69
CA SER A 52 -5.71 -4.00 9.94
C SER A 52 -4.88 -4.90 9.02
N PHE A 53 -5.34 -6.10 8.69
CA PHE A 53 -4.69 -6.96 7.69
C PHE A 53 -4.68 -6.31 6.31
N GLU A 54 -5.75 -5.65 5.89
CA GLU A 54 -5.78 -4.94 4.60
C GLU A 54 -4.91 -3.67 4.63
N ALA A 55 -4.88 -2.94 5.74
CA ALA A 55 -4.08 -1.74 5.91
C ALA A 55 -2.57 -2.04 6.09
N LEU A 56 -2.24 -3.18 6.71
CA LEU A 56 -0.88 -3.67 6.95
C LEU A 56 -0.41 -4.63 5.86
N LYS A 57 -1.27 -5.00 4.89
CA LYS A 57 -0.77 -5.59 3.64
C LYS A 57 0.30 -4.63 3.17
N PRO A 58 1.56 -5.09 3.00
CA PRO A 58 2.53 -4.26 2.35
C PRO A 58 1.85 -3.81 1.07
N LYS A 59 1.82 -2.49 0.81
CA LYS A 59 1.61 -2.05 -0.56
C LYS A 59 2.55 -2.93 -1.34
N ASN A 60 2.00 -3.80 -2.19
CA ASN A 60 2.78 -4.37 -3.26
C ASN A 60 3.17 -3.13 -4.08
N GLU A 61 4.22 -2.43 -3.64
CA GLU A 61 5.16 -1.86 -4.57
C GLU A 61 5.39 -3.01 -5.52
N VAL A 62 4.93 -2.81 -6.76
CA VAL A 62 5.34 -3.64 -7.88
C VAL A 62 6.84 -3.75 -7.72
N LEU A 63 7.32 -4.86 -7.14
CA LEU A 63 8.75 -5.06 -6.97
C LEU A 63 9.28 -5.04 -8.39
N ASP A 64 10.45 -4.44 -8.59
CA ASP A 64 11.07 -4.34 -9.92
C ASP A 64 11.23 -5.72 -10.63
N SER A 65 10.96 -6.84 -9.94
CA SER A 65 10.84 -8.21 -10.47
C SER A 65 9.53 -8.55 -11.21
N ASP A 66 8.47 -7.75 -11.06
CA ASP A 66 7.22 -7.88 -11.84
C ASP A 66 7.35 -7.25 -13.24
N LEU A 67 8.45 -6.52 -13.47
CA LEU A 67 8.92 -6.25 -14.82
C LEU A 67 9.62 -7.53 -15.30
N PRO A 68 9.28 -8.08 -16.47
CA PRO A 68 9.89 -9.30 -16.95
C PRO A 68 11.41 -9.10 -17.12
N ASP A 69 12.18 -9.60 -16.17
CA ASP A 69 13.62 -9.87 -16.31
C ASP A 69 13.76 -11.17 -17.10
N ASN A 70 13.26 -11.17 -18.34
CA ASN A 70 13.51 -12.30 -19.20
C ASN A 70 14.91 -12.12 -19.82
N ASP A 71 15.86 -12.85 -19.25
CA ASP A 71 16.99 -13.44 -19.94
C ASP A 71 16.47 -14.38 -21.04
N TYR A 72 15.88 -13.80 -22.09
CA TYR A 72 15.71 -14.48 -23.35
C TYR A 72 17.10 -14.75 -23.90
N LYS A 73 17.46 -16.04 -23.91
CA LYS A 73 18.63 -16.56 -24.62
C LYS A 73 18.74 -15.88 -25.99
N SER A 74 19.89 -15.27 -26.19
CA SER A 74 20.45 -14.76 -27.43
C SER A 74 19.96 -15.48 -28.69
N ASN A 75 19.26 -14.75 -29.57
CA ASN A 75 19.33 -14.81 -31.06
C ASN A 75 18.08 -14.30 -31.79
N GLU A 76 17.14 -13.62 -31.14
CA GLU A 76 16.07 -12.92 -31.85
C GLU A 76 16.49 -11.50 -32.25
N ILE A 77 16.56 -11.24 -33.55
CA ILE A 77 16.97 -9.97 -34.19
C ILE A 77 15.96 -8.83 -33.98
N ALA A 78 14.83 -9.04 -33.28
CA ALA A 78 13.74 -8.06 -33.18
C ALA A 78 13.31 -7.78 -31.73
N SER A 79 14.19 -7.24 -30.90
CA SER A 79 13.82 -6.77 -29.55
C SER A 79 14.87 -5.80 -29.02
N ASN A 80 14.94 -4.59 -29.59
CA ASN A 80 15.77 -3.55 -28.98
C ASN A 80 15.12 -3.17 -27.64
N LYS A 81 15.66 -3.74 -26.55
CA LYS A 81 15.20 -3.54 -25.17
C LYS A 81 15.13 -2.05 -24.78
N ILE A 82 15.87 -1.17 -25.45
CA ILE A 82 15.80 0.28 -25.22
C ILE A 82 14.50 0.85 -25.78
N ILE A 83 14.12 0.48 -27.01
CA ILE A 83 12.90 0.95 -27.67
C ILE A 83 11.66 0.50 -26.89
N GLN A 84 11.59 -0.76 -26.46
CA GLN A 84 10.47 -1.25 -25.63
C GLN A 84 10.30 -0.48 -24.32
N LYS A 85 11.42 -0.10 -23.68
CA LYS A 85 11.38 0.71 -22.46
C LYS A 85 10.96 2.16 -22.74
N ILE A 86 11.31 2.70 -23.91
CA ILE A 86 10.82 4.00 -24.39
C ILE A 86 9.31 3.95 -24.65
N ASP A 87 8.81 2.89 -25.30
CA ASP A 87 7.37 2.69 -25.55
C ASP A 87 6.58 2.55 -24.24
N LEU A 88 7.12 1.78 -23.29
CA LEU A 88 6.53 1.65 -21.96
C LEU A 88 6.49 2.98 -21.20
N ALA A 89 7.56 3.78 -21.28
CA ALA A 89 7.59 5.11 -20.69
C ALA A 89 6.53 6.03 -21.33
N ASN A 90 6.37 5.97 -22.65
CA ASN A 90 5.35 6.72 -23.38
C ASN A 90 3.93 6.33 -22.92
N ALA A 91 3.64 5.04 -22.81
CA ALA A 91 2.36 4.55 -22.30
C ALA A 91 2.08 5.05 -20.87
N TYR A 92 3.09 5.05 -19.99
CA TYR A 92 2.94 5.59 -18.64
C TYR A 92 2.67 7.10 -18.62
N ILE A 93 3.25 7.88 -19.53
CA ILE A 93 2.93 9.31 -19.68
C ILE A 93 1.47 9.47 -20.11
N SER A 94 1.02 8.72 -21.13
CA SER A 94 -0.37 8.75 -21.60
C SER A 94 -1.39 8.36 -20.52
N MET A 95 -1.00 7.50 -19.58
CA MET A 95 -1.83 7.13 -18.42
C MET A 95 -1.79 8.14 -17.26
N GLY A 96 -1.08 9.27 -17.40
CA GLY A 96 -0.89 10.25 -16.33
C GLY A 96 0.07 9.80 -15.22
N LYS A 97 0.73 8.65 -15.36
CA LYS A 97 1.66 8.06 -14.38
C LYS A 97 3.08 8.63 -14.55
N LYS A 98 3.20 9.96 -14.43
CA LYS A 98 4.44 10.73 -14.71
C LYS A 98 5.67 10.22 -13.92
N THR A 99 5.51 9.83 -12.65
CA THR A 99 6.62 9.33 -11.82
C THR A 99 7.21 8.03 -12.35
N ARG A 100 6.38 7.07 -12.79
CA ARG A 100 6.85 5.78 -13.34
C ARG A 100 7.57 5.97 -14.67
N ALA A 101 7.01 6.82 -15.53
CA ALA A 101 7.64 7.21 -16.79
C ALA A 101 9.03 7.83 -16.57
N LYS A 102 9.16 8.76 -15.61
CA LYS A 102 10.45 9.40 -15.27
C LYS A 102 11.51 8.37 -14.84
N THR A 103 11.15 7.44 -13.95
CA THR A 103 12.05 6.38 -13.49
C THR A 103 12.56 5.51 -14.64
N ILE A 104 11.68 5.13 -15.59
CA ILE A 104 12.07 4.32 -16.75
C ILE A 104 13.03 5.10 -17.66
N ILE A 105 12.73 6.38 -17.93
CA ILE A 105 13.59 7.24 -18.75
C ILE A 105 14.98 7.39 -18.13
N ASP A 106 15.07 7.65 -16.83
CA ASP A 106 16.35 7.81 -16.13
C ASP A 106 17.19 6.52 -16.16
N ARG A 107 16.55 5.34 -16.08
CA ARG A 107 17.23 4.04 -16.24
C ARG A 107 17.73 3.81 -17.67
N VAL A 108 16.92 4.16 -18.68
CA VAL A 108 17.29 4.00 -20.09
C VAL A 108 18.46 4.91 -20.46
N GLN A 109 18.52 6.13 -19.90
CA GLN A 109 19.59 7.08 -20.18
C GLN A 109 20.98 6.65 -19.72
N LYS A 110 21.06 5.79 -18.71
CA LYS A 110 22.33 5.23 -18.23
C LYS A 110 22.94 4.22 -19.20
N LYS A 111 22.19 3.78 -20.22
CA LYS A 111 22.65 2.82 -21.24
C LYS A 111 23.16 3.52 -22.50
N ARG A 112 24.00 2.84 -23.27
CA ARG A 112 24.45 3.33 -24.59
C ARG A 112 23.26 3.32 -25.56
N MET A 113 22.82 4.50 -25.95
CA MET A 113 21.68 4.70 -26.86
C MET A 113 22.12 5.18 -28.24
N SER A 114 21.33 4.85 -29.26
CA SER A 114 21.42 5.41 -30.60
C SER A 114 20.97 6.88 -30.64
N LYS A 115 21.29 7.59 -31.73
CA LYS A 115 20.84 8.98 -31.94
C LYS A 115 19.31 9.11 -31.95
N ASN A 116 18.61 8.12 -32.49
CA ASN A 116 17.15 8.10 -32.60
C ASN A 116 16.50 7.91 -31.22
N GLU A 117 16.99 6.96 -30.43
CA GLU A 117 16.53 6.70 -29.06
C GLU A 117 16.71 7.94 -28.16
N LYS A 118 17.84 8.64 -28.29
CA LYS A 118 18.07 9.90 -27.57
C LYS A 118 17.05 10.98 -27.94
N LYS A 119 16.65 11.06 -29.22
CA LYS A 119 15.65 12.01 -29.69
C LYS A 119 14.29 11.72 -29.08
N GLU A 120 13.89 10.46 -29.00
CA GLU A 120 12.62 10.04 -28.40
C GLU A 120 12.58 10.29 -26.89
N ILE A 121 13.63 9.89 -26.16
CA ILE A 121 13.78 10.18 -24.72
C ILE A 121 13.64 11.69 -24.46
N ASN A 122 14.27 12.54 -25.28
CA ASN A 122 14.18 13.99 -25.12
C ASN A 122 12.78 14.54 -25.37
N LYS A 123 11.99 13.95 -26.29
CA LYS A 123 10.58 14.30 -26.46
C LYS A 123 9.76 13.93 -25.22
N LEU A 124 9.93 12.70 -24.72
CA LEU A 124 9.23 12.24 -23.51
C LEU A 124 9.57 13.09 -22.29
N LYS A 125 10.81 13.57 -22.17
CA LYS A 125 11.20 14.50 -21.10
C LYS A 125 10.49 15.85 -21.17
N LYS A 126 10.24 16.38 -22.37
CA LYS A 126 9.46 17.62 -22.52
C LYS A 126 8.03 17.41 -22.02
N LEU A 127 7.39 16.31 -22.42
CA LEU A 127 6.03 15.96 -22.00
C LEU A 127 5.89 15.71 -20.48
N LEU A 128 6.98 15.37 -19.79
CA LEU A 128 7.00 15.19 -18.34
C LEU A 128 7.13 16.52 -17.58
N ASN A 129 7.69 17.54 -18.22
CA ASN A 129 7.93 18.86 -17.63
C ASN A 129 6.83 19.87 -17.97
N GLU A 130 5.93 19.53 -18.90
CA GLU A 130 4.62 20.16 -19.13
C GLU A 130 3.60 19.63 -18.10
#